data_AF-A0A1I5MG57-F1
#
_entry.id   AF-A0A1I5MG57-F1
#
_cell.length_a   1.000
_cell.length_b   1.000
_cell.length_c   1.000
_cell.angle_alpha   90.00
_cell.angle_beta   90.00
_cell.angle_gamma   90.00
#
_symmetry.space_group_name_H-M   'P 1'
#
loop_
_entity.id
_entity.type
_entity.pdbx_description
1 polymer ?
#
loop_
_entity_poly.entity_id
_entity_poly.type
_entity_poly.pdbx_seq_one_letter_code
_entity_poly.pdbx_strand_id
1 'polypeptide(L)'
;MKVRREHHCTKNHRTGFAMARCVWGTRADIKGRGQYAVVHWLKIGWSSSYPDVYLFDDEVRARAKLRQMSDPFYCGGSCRNAGARHELIRFELGAK
;
A
#
# COMPACT_ATOMS: atom_id res chain seq x y z
N MET A 1 -4.20 -11.68 2.50
CA MET A 1 -3.55 -10.86 1.44
C MET A 1 -4.58 -10.64 0.35
N LYS A 2 -4.81 -9.39 -0.05
CA LYS A 2 -5.72 -9.07 -1.16
C LYS A 2 -4.95 -9.13 -2.48
N VAL A 3 -5.61 -9.48 -3.57
CA VAL A 3 -5.04 -9.38 -4.92
C VAL A 3 -5.75 -8.22 -5.62
N ARG A 4 -5.00 -7.22 -6.08
CA ARG A 4 -5.55 -6.15 -6.93
C ARG A 4 -5.14 -6.42 -8.36
N ARG A 5 -6.12 -6.90 -9.12
CA ARG A 5 -6.03 -7.15 -10.57
C ARG A 5 -6.54 -5.95 -11.36
N GLU A 6 -7.64 -5.38 -10.90
CA GLU A 6 -8.38 -4.33 -11.60
C GLU A 6 -8.43 -3.09 -10.73
N HIS A 7 -7.72 -2.08 -11.19
CA HIS A 7 -8.16 -0.72 -10.99
C HIS A 7 -8.75 -0.34 -12.36
N HIS A 8 -9.83 0.45 -12.39
CA HIS A 8 -10.64 0.74 -13.58
C HIS A 8 -9.87 1.60 -14.61
N CYS A 9 -8.77 1.07 -15.08
CA CYS A 9 -7.77 1.71 -15.88
C CYS A 9 -7.60 0.85 -17.12
N THR A 10 -7.75 1.48 -18.28
CA THR A 10 -7.52 0.84 -19.58
C THR A 10 -6.02 0.67 -19.88
N LYS A 11 -5.12 1.09 -18.99
CA LYS A 11 -3.67 1.05 -19.19
C LYS A 11 -3.06 -0.17 -18.50
N ASN A 12 -2.19 -0.85 -19.23
CA ASN A 12 -1.36 -1.91 -18.66
C ASN A 12 -0.17 -1.31 -17.90
N HIS A 13 -0.08 -1.60 -16.60
CA HIS A 13 1.05 -1.20 -15.78
C HIS A 13 2.10 -2.31 -15.71
N ARG A 14 3.32 -1.96 -16.11
CA ARG A 14 4.49 -2.85 -16.07
C ARG A 14 5.18 -2.88 -14.71
N THR A 15 4.88 -1.92 -13.84
CA THR A 15 5.53 -1.79 -12.53
C THR A 15 4.49 -1.59 -11.44
N GLY A 16 4.76 -2.13 -10.25
CA GLY A 16 3.90 -1.92 -9.08
C GLY A 16 3.81 -0.46 -8.65
N PHE A 17 4.84 0.35 -8.92
CA PHE A 17 4.78 1.80 -8.68
C PHE A 17 3.72 2.49 -9.55
N ALA A 18 3.68 2.17 -10.85
CA ALA A 18 2.69 2.71 -11.75
C ALA A 18 1.27 2.24 -11.38
N MET A 19 1.12 0.95 -11.04
CA MET A 19 -0.14 0.39 -10.54
C MET A 19 -0.60 1.09 -9.26
N ALA A 20 0.30 1.27 -8.28
CA ALA A 20 0.02 1.95 -7.03
C ALA A 20 -0.44 3.39 -7.25
N ARG A 21 0.25 4.15 -8.11
CA ARG A 21 -0.17 5.52 -8.45
C ARG A 21 -1.53 5.57 -9.11
N CYS A 22 -1.87 4.59 -9.93
CA CYS A 22 -3.17 4.58 -10.59
C CYS A 22 -4.29 4.16 -9.64
N VAL A 23 -4.00 3.28 -8.68
CA VAL A 23 -4.95 2.88 -7.64
C VAL A 23 -5.26 4.01 -6.66
N TRP A 24 -4.25 4.72 -6.16
CA TRP A 24 -4.40 5.65 -5.04
C TRP A 24 -4.19 7.14 -5.40
N GLY A 25 -3.81 7.43 -6.63
CA GLY A 25 -3.62 8.79 -7.12
C GLY A 25 -2.34 9.48 -6.60
N THR A 26 -2.27 10.79 -6.82
CA THR A 26 -1.08 11.62 -6.53
C THR A 26 -0.86 11.91 -5.04
N ARG A 27 -1.91 11.76 -4.21
CA ARG A 27 -1.84 11.97 -2.76
C ARG A 27 -1.26 10.77 -2.01
N ALA A 28 -1.00 9.66 -2.70
CA ALA A 28 -0.37 8.50 -2.12
C ALA A 28 1.14 8.74 -1.96
N ASP A 29 1.67 8.50 -0.76
CA ASP A 29 3.10 8.41 -0.54
C ASP A 29 3.54 6.99 -0.89
N ILE A 30 4.28 6.82 -1.99
CA ILE A 30 4.65 5.49 -2.51
C ILE A 30 6.16 5.34 -2.42
N LYS A 31 6.59 4.35 -1.65
CA LYS A 31 7.99 4.06 -1.34
C LYS A 31 8.38 2.69 -1.87
N GLY A 32 9.60 2.57 -2.41
CA GLY A 32 10.12 1.30 -2.89
C GLY A 32 9.62 0.89 -4.27
N ARG A 33 9.82 -0.39 -4.61
CA ARG A 33 9.46 -1.01 -5.89
C ARG A 33 9.01 -2.46 -5.66
N GLY A 34 8.29 -3.01 -6.64
CA GLY A 34 7.83 -4.39 -6.64
C GLY A 34 6.32 -4.54 -6.62
N GLN A 35 5.85 -5.79 -6.67
CA GLN A 35 4.44 -6.14 -6.85
C GLN A 35 3.68 -6.33 -5.54
N TYR A 36 4.36 -6.42 -4.40
CA TYR A 36 3.72 -6.55 -3.09
C TYR A 36 3.65 -5.19 -2.43
N ALA A 37 2.43 -4.69 -2.21
CA ALA A 37 2.15 -3.42 -1.58
C ALA A 37 1.64 -3.61 -0.15
N VAL A 38 2.33 -3.02 0.81
CA VAL A 38 1.81 -2.81 2.16
C VAL A 38 1.25 -1.40 2.25
N VAL A 39 -0.05 -1.30 2.47
CA VAL A 39 -0.78 -0.04 2.50
C VAL A 39 -1.13 0.31 3.93
N HIS A 40 -0.80 1.53 4.31
CA HIS A 40 -1.12 2.13 5.57
C HIS A 40 -1.93 3.40 5.33
N TRP A 41 -3.16 3.44 5.83
CA TRP A 41 -3.96 4.65 5.78
C TRP A 41 -3.61 5.55 6.96
N LEU A 42 -2.99 6.70 6.67
CA LEU A 42 -2.61 7.70 7.65
C LEU A 42 -3.68 8.79 7.75
N LYS A 43 -3.90 9.28 8.96
CA LYS A 43 -4.73 10.46 9.22
C LYS A 43 -3.93 11.43 10.09
N ILE A 44 -3.75 12.67 9.62
CA ILE A 44 -3.06 13.72 10.35
C ILE A 44 -4.10 14.76 10.79
N GLY A 45 -4.40 14.79 12.10
CA GLY A 45 -5.38 15.70 12.68
C GLY A 45 -6.77 15.58 12.03
N TRP A 46 -7.30 16.70 11.54
CA TRP A 46 -8.60 16.79 10.86
C TRP A 46 -8.52 16.52 9.34
N SER A 47 -7.33 16.20 8.82
CA SER A 47 -7.13 15.98 7.38
C SER A 47 -7.83 14.72 6.89
N SER A 48 -8.14 14.68 5.59
CA SER A 48 -8.56 13.44 4.94
C SER A 48 -7.48 12.37 5.08
N SER A 49 -7.90 11.11 5.26
CA SER A 49 -6.96 9.99 5.27
C SER A 49 -6.26 9.89 3.92
N TYR A 50 -4.96 9.61 3.94
CA TYR A 50 -4.16 9.38 2.74
C TYR A 50 -3.39 8.07 2.85
N PRO A 51 -3.15 7.38 1.72
CA PRO A 51 -2.44 6.10 1.73
C PRO A 51 -0.93 6.31 1.68
N ASP A 52 -0.24 5.65 2.60
CA ASP A 52 1.22 5.43 2.61
C ASP A 52 1.48 3.99 2.18
N VAL A 53 2.19 3.81 1.07
CA VAL A 53 2.31 2.54 0.35
C VAL A 53 3.77 2.15 0.25
N TYR A 54 4.11 1.00 0.83
CA TYR A 54 5.44 0.41 0.74
C TYR A 54 5.41 -0.75 -0.26
N LEU A 55 6.22 -0.66 -1.30
CA LEU A 55 6.35 -1.67 -2.33
C LEU A 55 7.57 -2.55 -2.08
N PHE A 56 7.38 -3.85 -2.26
CA PHE A 56 8.40 -4.87 -2.13
C PHE A 56 8.37 -5.83 -3.32
N ASP A 57 9.54 -6.27 -3.76
CA ASP A 57 9.69 -7.32 -4.78
C ASP A 57 9.40 -8.73 -4.22
N ASP A 58 9.50 -8.86 -2.89
CA ASP A 58 9.38 -10.13 -2.17
C ASP A 58 8.24 -10.11 -1.14
N GLU A 59 7.44 -11.18 -1.13
CA GLU A 59 6.30 -11.34 -0.24
C GLU A 59 6.74 -11.44 1.23
N VAL A 60 7.89 -12.08 1.50
CA VAL A 60 8.37 -12.28 2.87
C VAL A 60 8.69 -10.93 3.51
N ARG A 61 9.41 -10.06 2.81
CA ARG A 61 9.67 -8.68 3.25
C ARG A 61 8.39 -7.86 3.43
N ALA A 62 7.43 -8.01 2.52
CA ALA A 62 6.14 -7.32 2.62
C ALA A 62 5.36 -7.77 3.87
N ARG A 63 5.32 -9.07 4.16
CA ARG A 63 4.70 -9.62 5.37
C ARG A 63 5.42 -9.18 6.64
N ALA A 64 6.76 -9.15 6.63
CA ALA A 64 7.54 -8.64 7.75
C ALA A 64 7.20 -7.16 8.04
N LYS A 65 7.08 -6.34 6.99
CA LYS A 65 6.65 -4.95 7.13
C LYS A 65 5.23 -4.81 7.67
N LEU A 66 4.28 -5.60 7.16
CA LEU A 66 2.91 -5.61 7.67
C LEU A 66 2.88 -5.98 9.16
N ARG A 67 3.62 -7.02 9.57
CA ARG A 67 3.74 -7.44 10.97
C ARG A 67 4.33 -6.33 11.84
N GLN A 68 5.36 -5.65 11.34
CA GLN A 68 5.96 -4.50 12.00
C GLN A 68 4.94 -3.37 12.19
N MET A 69 4.11 -3.09 11.18
CA MET A 69 3.09 -2.04 11.23
C MET A 69 1.91 -2.36 12.14
N SER A 70 1.56 -3.63 12.28
CA SER A 70 0.52 -4.07 13.22
C SER A 70 0.91 -3.93 14.70
N ASP A 71 2.18 -3.63 14.99
CA ASP A 71 2.58 -3.24 16.34
C ASP A 71 1.92 -1.89 16.70
N PRO A 72 1.17 -1.81 17.83
CA PRO A 72 0.47 -0.60 18.24
C PRO A 72 1.35 0.65 18.37
N PHE A 73 2.66 0.48 18.54
CA PHE A 73 3.62 1.55 18.77
C PHE A 73 4.40 1.94 17.51
N TYR A 74 4.31 1.17 16.42
CA TYR A 74 5.11 1.38 15.22
C TYR A 74 4.93 2.78 14.58
N CYS A 75 3.74 3.35 14.73
CA CYS A 75 3.36 4.65 14.20
C CYS A 75 3.04 5.66 15.32
N GLY A 76 3.61 5.49 16.52
CA GLY A 76 3.30 6.33 17.68
C GLY A 76 1.82 6.30 18.08
N GLY A 77 1.10 5.21 17.77
CA GLY A 77 -0.34 5.07 18.01
C GLY A 77 -1.25 5.72 16.95
N SER A 78 -0.72 6.39 15.93
CA SER A 78 -1.50 7.03 14.86
C SER A 78 -2.45 6.05 14.12
N CYS A 79 -2.03 4.79 14.03
CA CYS A 79 -2.78 3.69 13.43
C CYS A 79 -4.08 3.38 14.20
N ARG A 80 -4.16 3.66 15.51
CA ARG A 80 -5.41 3.50 16.27
C ARG A 80 -6.49 4.46 15.79
N ASN A 81 -6.11 5.68 15.42
CA ASN A 81 -7.05 6.74 15.03
C ASN A 81 -7.48 6.66 13.56
N ALA A 82 -6.64 6.08 12.69
CA ALA A 82 -6.96 5.86 11.28
C ALA A 82 -7.72 4.55 11.01
N GLY A 83 -8.09 3.81 12.06
CA GLY A 83 -8.87 2.57 11.96
C GLY A 83 -8.04 1.30 11.76
N ALA A 84 -6.73 1.34 12.03
CA ALA A 84 -5.80 0.20 11.99
C ALA A 84 -5.89 -0.64 10.69
N ARG A 85 -6.21 0.00 9.56
CA ARG A 85 -6.39 -0.68 8.28
C ARG A 85 -5.06 -0.79 7.57
N HIS A 86 -4.20 -1.70 8.03
CA HIS A 86 -3.02 -2.11 7.29
C HIS A 86 -3.39 -3.25 6.35
N GLU A 87 -3.03 -3.13 5.07
CA GLU A 87 -3.39 -4.13 4.07
C GLU A 87 -2.16 -4.56 3.29
N LEU A 88 -1.99 -5.88 3.13
CA LEU A 88 -1.06 -6.44 2.15
C LEU A 88 -1.83 -6.78 0.88
N ILE A 89 -1.40 -6.16 -0.22
CA ILE A 89 -1.95 -6.31 -1.56
C ILE A 89 -0.86 -6.85 -2.49
N ARG A 90 -1.18 -7.87 -3.28
CA ARG A 90 -0.37 -8.26 -4.45
C ARG A 90 -0.95 -7.61 -5.70
N PHE A 91 -0.14 -6.90 -6.46
CA PHE A 91 -0.50 -6.43 -7.79
C PHE A 91 -0.29 -7.53 -8.81
N GLU A 92 -1.28 -7.71 -9.68
CA GLU A 92 -1.04 -8.44 -10.92
C GLU A 92 -0.60 -7.43 -11.96
N LEU A 93 0.70 -7.40 -12.21
CA LEU A 93 1.27 -6.60 -13.28
C LEU A 93 1.01 -7.32 -14.59
N GLY A 94 0.65 -6.56 -15.63
CA GLY A 94 0.27 -7.14 -16.91
C GLY A 94 1.41 -7.96 -17.51
N ALA A 95 1.29 -9.28 -17.45
CA ALA A 95 1.90 -10.16 -18.41
C ALA A 95 1.02 -10.14 -19.66
N LYS A 96 1.59 -9.76 -20.80
CA LYS A 96 1.07 -10.28 -22.07
C LYS A 96 1.59 -11.69 -22.22
#